data_AF-A0A246JR26-F1
#
_entry.id   AF-A0A246JR26-F1
#
_cell.length_a   1.000
_cell.length_b   1.000
_cell.length_c   1.000
_cell.angle_alpha   90.00
_cell.angle_beta   90.00
_cell.angle_gamma   90.00
#
_symmetry.space_group_name_H-M   'P 1'
#
loop_
_entity.id
_entity.type
_entity.pdbx_description
1 polymer ?
#
loop_
_entity_poly.entity_id
_entity_poly.type
_entity_poly.pdbx_seq_one_letter_code
_entity_poly.pdbx_strand_id
1 'polypeptide(L)'
;MSSIQDQLPRIFQANLARLFDRVILPGMDALPIHTAFDQSNAATLNEALDRAAAVVDNYTANEASKAYTLMLAAVFERQLSIGARAVHPARATKTGKYQDLLSICAAHAGIDLGQDGLEADLMQMFIVANVVRHGEGASCEKLRNLAPELWDDDASDYRHLLAGSPIPSEHLRVGKTDLVRYIRATTRFWGLADPLPMAVIDPPYRLV
;
A
#
# COMPACT_ATOMS: atom_id res chain seq x y z
N MET A 1 -17.62 -31.47 -0.67
CA MET A 1 -17.01 -30.63 -1.72
C MET A 1 -17.06 -29.20 -1.23
N SER A 2 -15.96 -28.43 -1.27
CA SER A 2 -16.00 -27.03 -0.84
C SER A 2 -16.88 -26.23 -1.79
N SER A 3 -17.64 -25.27 -1.28
CA SER A 3 -18.37 -24.34 -2.11
C SER A 3 -17.39 -23.37 -2.81
N ILE A 4 -17.84 -22.69 -3.86
CA ILE A 4 -17.07 -21.59 -4.47
C ILE A 4 -16.82 -20.48 -3.44
N GLN A 5 -17.76 -20.27 -2.51
CA GLN A 5 -17.63 -19.26 -1.45
C GLN A 5 -16.46 -19.60 -0.52
N ASP A 6 -16.27 -20.87 -0.17
CA ASP A 6 -15.15 -21.32 0.66
C ASP A 6 -13.80 -21.13 -0.03
N GLN A 7 -13.77 -21.08 -1.36
CA GLN A 7 -12.55 -20.86 -2.14
C GLN A 7 -12.20 -19.38 -2.33
N LEU A 8 -13.13 -18.45 -2.06
CA LEU A 8 -12.91 -17.02 -2.32
C LEU A 8 -11.68 -16.46 -1.60
N PRO A 9 -11.47 -16.70 -0.29
CA PRO A 9 -10.28 -16.19 0.40
C PRO A 9 -8.98 -16.67 -0.26
N ARG A 10 -8.90 -17.96 -0.61
CA ARG A 10 -7.76 -18.54 -1.32
C ARG A 10 -7.52 -17.92 -2.69
N ILE A 11 -8.60 -17.69 -3.45
CA ILE A 11 -8.53 -17.03 -4.76
C ILE A 11 -8.06 -15.58 -4.61
N PHE A 12 -8.60 -14.85 -3.63
CA PHE A 12 -8.24 -13.46 -3.35
C PHE A 12 -6.77 -13.32 -2.94
N GLN A 13 -6.31 -14.18 -2.04
CA GLN A 13 -4.90 -14.27 -1.65
C GLN A 13 -4.00 -14.54 -2.86
N ALA A 14 -4.34 -15.53 -3.68
CA ALA A 14 -3.55 -15.88 -4.87
C ALA A 14 -3.52 -14.74 -5.91
N ASN A 15 -4.61 -13.99 -6.04
CA ASN A 15 -4.67 -12.84 -6.94
C ASN A 15 -3.78 -11.68 -6.45
N LEU A 16 -3.81 -11.37 -5.16
CA LEU A 16 -2.93 -10.37 -4.56
C LEU A 16 -1.46 -10.76 -4.72
N ALA A 17 -1.13 -12.02 -4.42
CA ALA A 17 0.23 -12.53 -4.54
C ALA A 17 0.76 -12.39 -5.99
N ARG A 18 -0.02 -12.82 -6.98
CA ARG A 18 0.38 -12.69 -8.39
C ARG A 18 0.48 -11.24 -8.84
N LEU A 19 -0.40 -10.36 -8.38
CA LEU A 19 -0.30 -8.93 -8.66
C LEU A 19 1.01 -8.36 -8.11
N PHE A 20 1.35 -8.73 -6.89
CA PHE A 20 2.57 -8.26 -6.25
C PHE A 20 3.82 -8.80 -6.95
N ASP A 21 3.94 -10.12 -7.05
CA ASP A 21 5.14 -10.80 -7.58
C ASP A 21 5.41 -10.49 -9.06
N ARG A 22 4.37 -10.24 -9.85
CA ARG A 22 4.49 -10.11 -11.32
C ARG A 22 4.40 -8.68 -11.81
N VAL A 23 3.90 -7.74 -11.00
CA VAL A 23 3.68 -6.36 -11.42
C VAL A 23 4.35 -5.38 -10.46
N ILE A 24 3.96 -5.40 -9.18
CA ILE A 24 4.42 -4.39 -8.22
C ILE A 24 5.92 -4.55 -7.94
N LEU A 25 6.34 -5.75 -7.50
CA LEU A 25 7.72 -5.99 -7.10
C LEU A 25 8.70 -5.82 -8.27
N PRO A 26 8.47 -6.43 -9.46
CA PRO A 26 9.34 -6.18 -10.61
C PRO A 26 9.35 -4.72 -11.07
N GLY A 27 8.21 -4.02 -10.98
CA GLY A 27 8.13 -2.59 -11.30
C GLY A 27 8.98 -1.75 -10.36
N MET A 28 8.93 -2.03 -9.05
CA MET A 28 9.79 -1.37 -8.07
C MET A 28 11.27 -1.71 -8.26
N ASP A 29 11.60 -2.96 -8.58
CA ASP A 29 12.99 -3.40 -8.78
C ASP A 29 13.64 -2.83 -10.04
N ALA A 30 12.83 -2.38 -11.01
CA ALA A 30 13.31 -1.75 -12.23
C ALA A 30 13.61 -0.24 -12.06
N LEU A 31 13.18 0.37 -10.96
CA LEU A 31 13.32 1.81 -10.74
C LEU A 31 14.58 2.11 -9.91
N PRO A 32 15.52 2.92 -10.42
CA PRO A 32 16.69 3.32 -9.66
C PRO A 32 16.29 4.20 -8.47
N ILE A 33 16.94 3.96 -7.32
CA ILE A 33 16.82 4.78 -6.12
C ILE A 33 18.23 5.17 -5.69
N HIS A 34 18.46 6.46 -5.58
CA HIS A 34 19.75 7.06 -5.26
C HIS A 34 19.72 7.61 -3.83
N THR A 35 20.76 7.35 -3.05
CA THR A 35 20.91 7.90 -1.70
C THR A 35 21.15 9.41 -1.74
N ALA A 36 20.76 10.11 -0.67
CA ALA A 36 20.92 11.55 -0.45
C ALA A 36 22.13 12.20 -1.13
N PHE A 37 21.87 13.28 -1.87
CA PHE A 37 22.89 14.04 -2.58
C PHE A 37 23.60 15.01 -1.65
N ASP A 38 24.91 15.12 -1.79
CA ASP A 38 25.65 16.25 -1.25
C ASP A 38 25.10 17.55 -1.87
N GLN A 39 24.57 18.43 -1.02
CA GLN A 39 24.01 19.72 -1.42
C GLN A 39 25.08 20.75 -1.82
N SER A 40 26.37 20.39 -1.78
CA SER A 40 27.47 21.21 -2.28
C SER A 40 27.29 21.56 -3.77
N ASN A 41 27.86 22.66 -4.24
CA ASN A 41 27.78 23.05 -5.66
C ASN A 41 28.47 21.99 -6.54
N ALA A 42 27.83 21.61 -7.65
CA ALA A 42 28.47 20.73 -8.64
C ALA A 42 29.71 21.42 -9.22
N ALA A 43 30.84 20.72 -9.27
CA ALA A 43 32.08 21.25 -9.81
C ALA A 43 32.07 21.26 -11.34
N THR A 44 31.20 20.43 -11.95
CA THR A 44 31.07 20.30 -13.41
C THR A 44 29.61 20.22 -13.88
N LEU A 45 29.38 20.49 -15.18
CA LEU A 45 28.06 20.32 -15.80
C LEU A 45 27.57 18.86 -15.76
N ASN A 46 28.47 17.89 -15.97
CA ASN A 46 28.10 16.47 -15.93
C ASN A 46 27.64 16.07 -14.52
N GLU A 47 28.35 16.49 -13.47
CA GLU A 47 27.91 16.27 -12.09
C GLU A 47 26.54 16.93 -11.81
N ALA A 48 26.27 18.10 -12.38
CA ALA A 48 24.97 18.75 -12.25
C ALA A 48 23.86 17.95 -12.95
N LEU A 49 24.12 17.42 -14.15
CA LEU A 49 23.17 16.59 -14.91
C LEU A 49 22.91 15.24 -14.23
N ASP A 50 23.95 14.59 -13.71
CA ASP A 50 23.83 13.32 -12.98
C ASP A 50 22.97 13.48 -11.73
N ARG A 51 23.18 14.57 -10.97
CA ARG A 51 22.34 14.89 -9.80
C ARG A 51 20.89 15.17 -10.20
N ALA A 52 20.66 15.89 -11.29
CA ALA A 52 19.31 16.17 -11.78
C ALA A 52 18.59 14.87 -12.19
N ALA A 53 19.27 13.97 -12.90
CA ALA A 53 18.73 12.67 -13.26
C ALA A 53 18.34 11.85 -12.02
N ALA A 54 19.23 11.82 -11.02
CA ALA A 54 19.01 11.05 -9.81
C ALA A 54 17.85 11.59 -8.94
N VAL A 55 17.61 12.91 -8.91
CA VAL A 55 16.41 13.50 -8.29
C VAL A 55 15.13 13.09 -9.02
N VAL A 56 15.15 13.07 -10.36
CA VAL A 56 14.01 12.64 -11.18
C VAL A 56 13.72 11.14 -11.00
N ASP A 57 14.77 10.32 -10.90
CA ASP A 57 14.67 8.89 -10.62
C ASP A 57 13.99 8.63 -9.25
N ASN A 58 14.46 9.30 -8.19
CA ASN A 58 13.86 9.19 -6.86
C ASN A 58 12.40 9.67 -6.82
N TYR A 59 12.10 10.76 -7.54
CA TYR A 59 10.72 11.23 -7.69
C TYR A 59 9.85 10.15 -8.35
N THR A 60 10.31 9.59 -9.46
CA THR A 60 9.60 8.56 -10.22
C THR A 60 9.40 7.30 -9.38
N ALA A 61 10.40 6.87 -8.63
CA ALA A 61 10.32 5.73 -7.73
C ALA A 61 9.28 5.94 -6.61
N ASN A 62 9.24 7.12 -6.00
CA ASN A 62 8.25 7.44 -4.97
C ASN A 62 6.82 7.48 -5.53
N GLU A 63 6.62 8.08 -6.70
CA GLU A 63 5.30 8.10 -7.35
C GLU A 63 4.84 6.70 -7.79
N ALA A 64 5.77 5.85 -8.24
CA ALA A 64 5.46 4.44 -8.51
C ALA A 64 5.01 3.70 -7.24
N SER A 65 5.71 3.87 -6.12
CA SER A 65 5.32 3.28 -4.83
C SER A 65 3.91 3.70 -4.38
N LYS A 66 3.60 5.00 -4.51
CA LYS A 66 2.26 5.55 -4.21
C LYS A 66 1.19 4.93 -5.11
N ALA A 67 1.45 4.87 -6.41
CA ALA A 67 0.53 4.29 -7.39
C ALA A 67 0.28 2.79 -7.12
N TYR A 68 1.33 2.03 -6.79
CA TYR A 68 1.19 0.62 -6.44
C TYR A 68 0.44 0.40 -5.13
N THR A 69 0.62 1.28 -4.14
CA THR A 69 -0.16 1.24 -2.90
C THR A 69 -1.64 1.49 -3.16
N LEU A 70 -1.97 2.51 -3.97
CA LEU A 70 -3.33 2.79 -4.39
C LEU A 70 -3.95 1.59 -5.13
N MET A 71 -3.21 0.97 -6.04
CA MET A 71 -3.64 -0.21 -6.78
C MET A 71 -3.93 -1.40 -5.84
N LEU A 72 -3.01 -1.69 -4.91
CA LEU A 72 -3.15 -2.79 -3.95
C LEU A 72 -4.37 -2.57 -3.04
N ALA A 73 -4.53 -1.35 -2.51
CA ALA A 73 -5.67 -0.98 -1.68
C ALA A 73 -7.00 -1.14 -2.42
N ALA A 74 -7.07 -0.66 -3.67
CA ALA A 74 -8.28 -0.75 -4.48
C ALA A 74 -8.67 -2.21 -4.82
N VAL A 75 -7.68 -3.05 -5.11
CA VAL A 75 -7.91 -4.50 -5.35
C VAL A 75 -8.40 -5.17 -4.07
N PHE A 76 -7.78 -4.89 -2.93
CA PHE A 76 -8.17 -5.46 -1.65
C PHE A 76 -9.57 -5.02 -1.22
N GLU A 77 -9.90 -3.72 -1.33
CA GLU A 77 -11.24 -3.19 -1.05
C GLU A 77 -12.31 -3.85 -1.94
N ARG A 78 -12.02 -4.06 -3.23
CA ARG A 78 -12.92 -4.78 -4.13
C ARG A 78 -13.13 -6.23 -3.68
N GLN A 79 -12.08 -6.92 -3.24
CA GLN A 79 -12.19 -8.27 -2.70
C GLN A 79 -13.02 -8.31 -1.42
N LEU A 80 -12.82 -7.35 -0.50
CA LEU A 80 -13.65 -7.19 0.70
C LEU A 80 -15.12 -6.97 0.33
N SER A 81 -15.40 -6.14 -0.68
CA SER A 81 -16.77 -5.92 -1.17
C SER A 81 -17.41 -7.21 -1.69
N ILE A 82 -16.66 -8.01 -2.48
CA ILE A 82 -17.14 -9.31 -2.99
C ILE A 82 -17.35 -10.30 -1.84
N GLY A 83 -16.38 -10.42 -0.93
CA GLY A 83 -16.44 -11.29 0.24
C GLY A 83 -17.62 -10.94 1.15
N ALA A 84 -17.76 -9.67 1.52
CA ALA A 84 -18.86 -9.16 2.34
C ALA A 84 -20.23 -9.44 1.70
N ARG A 85 -20.36 -9.31 0.37
CA ARG A 85 -21.59 -9.65 -0.35
C ARG A 85 -21.88 -11.15 -0.35
N ALA A 86 -20.86 -12.00 -0.41
CA ALA A 86 -21.02 -13.44 -0.37
C ALA A 86 -21.53 -13.94 1.00
N VAL A 87 -21.11 -13.28 2.10
CA VAL A 87 -21.45 -13.69 3.47
C VAL A 87 -22.67 -12.94 4.03
N HIS A 88 -22.83 -11.66 3.71
CA HIS A 88 -23.87 -10.78 4.25
C HIS A 88 -24.38 -9.76 3.20
N PRO A 89 -25.14 -10.20 2.19
CA PRO A 89 -25.54 -9.38 1.03
C PRO A 89 -26.34 -8.12 1.39
N ALA A 90 -27.19 -8.17 2.43
CA ALA A 90 -28.01 -7.04 2.86
C ALA A 90 -27.24 -5.96 3.63
N ARG A 91 -26.11 -6.30 4.25
CA ARG A 91 -25.27 -5.37 5.02
C ARG A 91 -24.21 -4.73 4.14
N ALA A 92 -23.62 -5.51 3.23
CA ALA A 92 -22.60 -5.05 2.29
C ALA A 92 -23.09 -3.98 1.30
N THR A 93 -24.38 -4.00 0.95
CA THR A 93 -24.99 -3.01 0.03
C THR A 93 -25.27 -1.66 0.67
N LYS A 94 -25.32 -1.56 2.01
CA LYS A 94 -25.69 -0.32 2.71
C LYS A 94 -24.51 0.56 3.08
N THR A 95 -23.35 -0.02 3.35
CA THR A 95 -22.22 0.73 3.92
C THR A 95 -21.22 1.18 2.87
N GLY A 96 -20.78 0.28 1.97
CA GLY A 96 -19.80 0.56 0.91
C GLY A 96 -18.42 1.05 1.39
N LYS A 97 -18.26 1.38 2.68
CA LYS A 97 -17.05 1.91 3.30
C LYS A 97 -16.08 0.79 3.64
N TYR A 98 -14.80 1.03 3.37
CA TYR A 98 -13.71 0.09 3.63
C TYR A 98 -13.73 -0.56 5.02
N GLN A 99 -13.81 0.24 6.10
CA GLN A 99 -13.76 -0.28 7.47
C GLN A 99 -14.95 -1.20 7.79
N ASP A 100 -16.12 -0.88 7.26
CA ASP A 100 -17.32 -1.70 7.44
C ASP A 100 -17.17 -3.03 6.70
N LEU A 101 -16.64 -3.00 5.47
CA LEU A 101 -16.37 -4.21 4.68
C LEU A 101 -15.33 -5.11 5.35
N LEU A 102 -14.24 -4.51 5.85
CA LEU A 102 -13.19 -5.21 6.60
C LEU A 102 -13.77 -5.88 7.84
N SER A 103 -14.54 -5.14 8.65
CA SER A 103 -15.17 -5.65 9.87
C SER A 103 -16.16 -6.78 9.59
N ILE A 104 -16.94 -6.70 8.52
CA ILE A 104 -17.87 -7.76 8.12
C ILE A 104 -17.11 -9.05 7.78
N CYS A 105 -16.06 -8.94 6.97
CA CYS A 105 -15.27 -10.11 6.56
C CYS A 105 -14.51 -10.72 7.75
N ALA A 106 -13.89 -9.88 8.59
CA ALA A 106 -13.16 -10.32 9.77
C ALA A 106 -14.07 -11.03 10.78
N ALA A 107 -15.24 -10.45 11.08
CA ALA A 107 -16.21 -11.04 12.00
C ALA A 107 -16.74 -12.39 11.49
N HIS A 108 -16.97 -12.51 10.18
CA HIS A 108 -17.41 -13.78 9.58
C HIS A 108 -16.32 -14.87 9.69
N ALA A 109 -15.06 -14.50 9.47
CA ALA A 109 -13.93 -15.42 9.52
C ALA A 109 -13.37 -15.66 10.94
N GLY A 110 -13.89 -14.97 11.97
CA GLY A 110 -13.36 -15.06 13.33
C GLY A 110 -11.94 -14.49 13.49
N ILE A 111 -11.58 -13.50 12.68
CA ILE A 111 -10.25 -12.87 12.69
C ILE A 111 -10.17 -11.83 13.80
N ASP A 112 -9.17 -11.95 14.67
CA ASP A 112 -8.77 -10.86 15.56
C ASP A 112 -7.87 -9.88 14.79
N LEU A 113 -8.44 -8.74 14.41
CA LEU A 113 -7.74 -7.68 13.67
C LEU A 113 -6.64 -6.99 14.50
N GLY A 114 -6.75 -7.00 15.83
CA GLY A 114 -5.75 -6.39 16.72
C GLY A 114 -4.47 -7.20 16.83
N GLN A 115 -4.49 -8.47 16.41
CA GLN A 115 -3.34 -9.35 16.50
C GLN A 115 -2.24 -8.98 15.50
N ASP A 116 -0.99 -8.94 15.98
CA ASP A 116 0.23 -8.76 15.18
C ASP A 116 0.25 -7.50 14.28
N GLY A 117 -0.53 -6.46 14.62
CA GLY A 117 -0.58 -5.20 13.86
C GLY A 117 -1.35 -5.27 12.53
N LEU A 118 -2.10 -6.35 12.28
CA LEU A 118 -2.80 -6.56 11.02
C LEU A 118 -3.74 -5.40 10.65
N GLU A 119 -4.58 -4.96 11.59
CA GLU A 119 -5.46 -3.81 11.36
C GLU A 119 -4.68 -2.54 11.04
N ALA A 120 -3.59 -2.28 11.76
CA ALA A 120 -2.79 -1.07 11.59
C ALA A 120 -2.24 -0.98 10.17
N ASP A 121 -1.68 -2.06 9.65
CA ASP A 121 -1.14 -2.11 8.28
C ASP A 121 -2.23 -1.97 7.21
N LEU A 122 -3.37 -2.67 7.37
CA LEU A 122 -4.50 -2.58 6.45
C LEU A 122 -5.13 -1.19 6.43
N MET A 123 -5.19 -0.54 7.59
CA MET A 123 -5.73 0.81 7.74
C MET A 123 -4.76 1.86 7.21
N GLN A 124 -3.47 1.74 7.50
CA GLN A 124 -2.43 2.64 6.97
C GLN A 124 -2.41 2.58 5.43
N MET A 125 -2.41 1.38 4.83
CA MET A 125 -2.47 1.21 3.37
C MET A 125 -3.66 1.94 2.74
N PHE A 126 -4.85 1.79 3.32
CA PHE A 126 -6.07 2.43 2.80
C PHE A 126 -6.03 3.97 2.94
N ILE A 127 -5.49 4.48 4.04
CA ILE A 127 -5.35 5.93 4.25
C ILE A 127 -4.31 6.50 3.28
N VAL A 128 -3.17 5.82 3.08
CA VAL A 128 -2.17 6.17 2.06
C VAL A 128 -2.82 6.27 0.68
N ALA A 129 -3.60 5.27 0.28
CA ALA A 129 -4.30 5.28 -1.00
C ALA A 129 -5.24 6.49 -1.15
N ASN A 130 -5.94 6.90 -0.08
CA ASN A 130 -6.77 8.10 -0.10
C ASN A 130 -5.95 9.39 -0.19
N VAL A 131 -4.82 9.48 0.50
CA VAL A 131 -3.89 10.62 0.37
C VAL A 131 -3.38 10.74 -1.06
N VAL A 132 -2.95 9.64 -1.68
CA VAL A 132 -2.49 9.61 -3.07
C VAL A 132 -3.59 10.03 -4.04
N ARG A 133 -4.84 9.60 -3.80
CA ARG A 133 -5.99 9.93 -4.67
C ARG A 133 -6.42 11.39 -4.59
N HIS A 134 -6.38 11.98 -3.39
CA HIS A 134 -7.00 13.29 -3.14
C HIS A 134 -6.00 14.43 -2.98
N GLY A 135 -4.72 14.15 -2.74
CA GLY A 135 -3.65 15.14 -2.66
C GLY A 135 -3.59 15.96 -1.36
N GLU A 136 -4.75 16.26 -0.77
CA GLU A 136 -4.86 17.14 0.39
C GLU A 136 -6.05 16.79 1.32
N GLY A 137 -6.17 17.52 2.44
CA GLY A 137 -7.31 17.44 3.35
C GLY A 137 -7.18 16.40 4.47
N ALA A 138 -8.32 16.02 5.07
CA ALA A 138 -8.39 15.25 6.32
C ALA A 138 -7.66 13.89 6.27
N SER A 139 -7.51 13.27 5.10
CA SER A 139 -6.73 12.03 4.97
C SER A 139 -5.24 12.26 5.19
N CYS A 140 -4.71 13.41 4.77
CA CYS A 140 -3.30 13.78 4.99
C CYS A 140 -3.04 14.02 6.47
N GLU A 141 -3.90 14.80 7.14
CA GLU A 141 -3.81 15.03 8.59
C GLU A 141 -3.89 13.72 9.38
N LYS A 142 -4.84 12.85 9.00
CA LYS A 142 -4.98 11.53 9.62
C LYS A 142 -3.73 10.68 9.44
N LEU A 143 -3.15 10.67 8.25
CA LEU A 143 -1.95 9.89 7.97
C LEU A 143 -0.71 10.46 8.68
N ARG A 144 -0.56 11.79 8.76
CA ARG A 144 0.53 12.43 9.53
C ARG A 144 0.50 12.01 11.00
N ASN A 145 -0.69 11.91 11.60
CA ASN A 145 -0.82 11.46 12.98
C ASN A 145 -0.61 9.95 13.14
N LEU A 146 -1.04 9.15 12.16
CA LEU A 146 -0.97 7.67 12.23
C LEU A 146 0.43 7.13 11.93
N ALA A 147 1.11 7.74 10.95
CA ALA A 147 2.34 7.25 10.36
C ALA A 147 3.28 8.43 10.04
N PRO A 148 3.73 9.19 11.06
CA PRO A 148 4.60 10.34 10.86
C PRO A 148 5.90 9.97 10.13
N GLU A 149 6.36 8.73 10.24
CA GLU A 149 7.55 8.20 9.57
C GLU A 149 7.46 8.17 8.04
N LEU A 150 6.26 8.24 7.47
CA LEU A 150 6.06 8.33 6.01
C LEU A 150 6.20 9.76 5.49
N TRP A 151 6.46 10.74 6.34
CA TRP A 151 6.57 12.14 5.99
C TRP A 151 8.00 12.60 6.21
N ASP A 152 8.65 13.00 5.12
CA ASP A 152 9.96 13.63 5.18
C ASP A 152 9.90 14.95 4.43
N ASP A 153 9.57 16.00 5.20
CA ASP A 153 9.44 17.36 4.70
C ASP A 153 10.84 17.98 4.38
N ASP A 154 11.94 17.41 4.90
CA ASP A 154 13.33 17.90 4.76
C ASP A 154 14.21 17.00 3.86
N ALA A 155 13.61 16.02 3.18
CA ALA A 155 14.31 15.01 2.39
C ALA A 155 15.23 15.62 1.32
N SER A 156 16.54 15.47 1.49
CA SER A 156 17.54 16.02 0.55
C SER A 156 17.62 15.30 -0.80
N ASP A 157 17.05 14.10 -0.89
CA ASP A 157 17.06 13.19 -2.04
C ASP A 157 15.84 13.37 -2.97
N TYR A 158 14.94 14.29 -2.64
CA TYR A 158 13.73 14.59 -3.38
C TYR A 158 13.49 16.10 -3.44
N ARG A 159 13.17 16.62 -4.63
CA ARG A 159 12.77 18.02 -4.78
C ARG A 159 11.40 18.12 -5.41
N HIS A 160 10.60 19.06 -4.89
CA HIS A 160 9.33 19.43 -5.49
C HIS A 160 9.56 19.99 -6.90
N LEU A 161 8.88 19.41 -7.88
CA LEU A 161 8.90 19.87 -9.27
C LEU A 161 7.94 21.05 -9.49
N LEU A 162 7.01 21.29 -8.56
CA LEU A 162 6.02 22.36 -8.66
C LEU A 162 6.58 23.69 -8.14
N ALA A 163 6.48 24.73 -8.97
CA ALA A 163 6.63 26.10 -8.53
C ALA A 163 5.34 26.55 -7.81
N GLY A 164 5.41 26.78 -6.50
CA GLY A 164 4.26 27.23 -5.70
C GLY A 164 4.22 26.59 -4.31
N SER A 165 3.07 26.71 -3.63
CA SER A 165 2.85 26.02 -2.34
C SER A 165 2.81 24.51 -2.56
N PRO A 166 3.63 23.72 -1.85
CA PRO A 166 3.63 22.26 -1.99
C PRO A 166 2.28 21.64 -1.64
N ILE A 167 1.86 20.65 -2.42
CA ILE A 167 0.70 19.82 -2.07
C ILE A 167 1.14 18.80 -1.01
N PRO A 168 0.42 18.62 0.11
CA PRO A 168 0.86 17.73 1.19
C PRO A 168 1.27 16.33 0.71
N SER A 169 0.49 15.68 -0.14
CA SER A 169 0.79 14.34 -0.66
C SER A 169 2.13 14.20 -1.40
N GLU A 170 2.75 15.30 -1.84
CA GLU A 170 4.07 15.28 -2.48
C GLU A 170 5.18 14.88 -1.50
N HIS A 171 5.01 15.23 -0.22
CA HIS A 171 5.94 14.91 0.87
C HIS A 171 5.76 13.49 1.40
N LEU A 172 4.70 12.81 1.00
CA LEU A 172 4.49 11.41 1.35
C LEU A 172 5.58 10.55 0.70
N ARG A 173 6.29 9.79 1.52
CA ARG A 173 7.30 8.80 1.14
C ARG A 173 6.75 7.42 1.38
N VAL A 174 6.59 6.66 0.29
CA VAL A 174 6.24 5.25 0.38
C VAL A 174 7.40 4.44 -0.16
N GLY A 175 7.98 3.59 0.68
CA GLY A 175 9.07 2.72 0.32
C GLY A 175 8.60 1.36 -0.18
N LYS A 176 9.54 0.63 -0.79
CA LYS A 176 9.36 -0.80 -1.10
C LYS A 176 9.03 -1.61 0.17
N THR A 177 9.63 -1.27 1.31
CA THR A 177 9.37 -1.87 2.62
C THR A 177 7.90 -1.75 3.02
N ASP A 178 7.27 -0.59 2.79
CA ASP A 178 5.85 -0.39 3.09
C ASP A 178 4.95 -1.24 2.19
N LEU A 179 5.27 -1.30 0.89
CA LEU A 179 4.57 -2.18 -0.04
C LEU A 179 4.66 -3.66 0.37
N VAL A 180 5.83 -4.12 0.82
CA VAL A 180 6.03 -5.48 1.36
C VAL A 180 5.17 -5.71 2.61
N ARG A 181 5.10 -4.72 3.51
CA ARG A 181 4.24 -4.78 4.70
C ARG A 181 2.76 -4.88 4.33
N TYR A 182 2.30 -4.07 3.38
CA TYR A 182 0.92 -4.06 2.92
C TYR A 182 0.50 -5.33 2.19
N ILE A 183 1.34 -5.88 1.30
CA ILE A 183 1.01 -7.16 0.66
C ILE A 183 0.95 -8.28 1.69
N ARG A 184 1.86 -8.29 2.68
CA ARG A 184 1.84 -9.27 3.78
C ARG A 184 0.54 -9.18 4.57
N ALA A 185 0.11 -7.97 4.95
CA ALA A 185 -1.13 -7.75 5.68
C ALA A 185 -2.37 -8.23 4.89
N THR A 186 -2.49 -7.83 3.62
CA THR A 186 -3.65 -8.19 2.78
C THR A 186 -3.71 -9.69 2.47
N THR A 187 -2.56 -10.33 2.23
CA THR A 187 -2.52 -11.77 1.99
C THR A 187 -2.70 -12.58 3.27
N ARG A 188 -2.16 -12.14 4.42
CA ARG A 188 -2.41 -12.75 5.73
C ARG A 188 -3.89 -12.68 6.11
N PHE A 189 -4.55 -11.55 5.89
CA PHE A 189 -5.99 -11.41 6.11
C PHE A 189 -6.79 -12.51 5.41
N TRP A 190 -6.55 -12.71 4.11
CA TRP A 190 -7.25 -13.76 3.36
C TRP A 190 -6.79 -15.18 3.70
N GLY A 191 -5.55 -15.34 4.17
CA GLY A 191 -5.04 -16.61 4.70
C GLY A 191 -5.75 -17.02 5.99
N LEU A 192 -5.97 -16.08 6.90
CA LEU A 192 -6.75 -16.29 8.12
C LEU A 192 -8.23 -16.54 7.81
N ALA A 193 -8.75 -15.93 6.74
CA ALA A 193 -10.12 -16.13 6.29
C ALA A 193 -10.35 -17.43 5.51
N ASP A 194 -9.30 -18.13 5.07
CA ASP A 194 -9.42 -19.35 4.26
C ASP A 194 -9.76 -20.56 5.16
N PRO A 195 -10.98 -21.13 5.06
CA PRO A 195 -11.39 -22.26 5.88
C PRO A 195 -10.83 -23.60 5.40
N LEU A 196 -10.15 -23.62 4.25
CA LEU A 196 -9.71 -24.85 3.62
C LEU A 196 -8.34 -25.30 4.18
N PRO A 197 -8.07 -26.63 4.18
CA PRO A 197 -6.77 -27.14 4.62
C PRO A 197 -5.61 -26.50 3.88
N MET A 198 -4.48 -26.34 4.57
CA MET A 198 -3.25 -25.74 4.03
C MET A 198 -3.38 -24.25 3.66
N ALA A 199 -4.30 -23.53 4.30
CA ALA A 199 -4.35 -22.07 4.21
C ALA A 199 -3.00 -21.44 4.57
N VAL A 200 -2.51 -20.54 3.72
CA VAL A 200 -1.23 -19.85 3.95
C VAL A 200 -1.50 -18.61 4.79
N ILE A 201 -1.22 -18.67 6.09
CA ILE A 201 -1.42 -17.52 7.00
C ILE A 201 -0.24 -16.54 6.92
N ASP A 202 0.97 -17.06 6.81
CA ASP A 202 2.21 -16.28 6.77
C ASP A 202 2.93 -16.47 5.43
N PRO A 203 2.55 -15.69 4.40
CA PRO A 203 3.21 -15.74 3.10
C PRO A 203 4.65 -15.17 3.20
N PRO A 204 5.56 -15.60 2.31
CA PRO A 204 7.01 -15.37 2.43
C PRO A 204 7.45 -13.95 2.04
N TYR A 205 6.58 -12.94 2.20
CA TYR A 205 6.94 -11.54 2.01
C TYR A 205 7.72 -11.07 3.24
N ARG A 206 9.04 -11.27 3.21
CA ARG A 206 9.96 -10.81 4.26
C ARG A 206 10.67 -9.56 3.79
N LEU A 207 10.83 -8.61 4.73
CA LEU A 207 11.82 -7.56 4.60
C LEU A 207 13.19 -8.25 4.67
N VAL A 208 13.97 -8.17 3.59
CA VAL A 208 15.38 -8.55 3.59
C VAL A 208 16.19 -7.30 3.87
#